data_AF-A0A3A6P981-F1
#
_entry.id   AF-A0A3A6P981-F1
#
_cell.length_a   1.000
_cell.length_b   1.000
_cell.length_c   1.000
_cell.angle_alpha   90.00
_cell.angle_beta   90.00
_cell.angle_gamma   90.00
#
_symmetry.space_group_name_H-M   'P 1'
#
loop_
_entity.id
_entity.type
_entity.pdbx_description
1 polymer ?
#
loop_
_entity_poly.entity_id
_entity_poly.type
_entity_poly.pdbx_seq_one_letter_code
_entity_poly.pdbx_strand_id
1 'polypeptide(L)'
;MIGIAAAAAALIAGGRAMAPGADETAGLPDQGQLIVSQEPSEAPPTEKSFDELVQIYRDIPVMDAHNHNAAGSKYRSMIPKWDSSGVDRVVLFGAVSEPAAEATDEVAWEAYQSNPERFIPLTSGINLLEKEGLDKLREKLERGYFGLGEIAAASQHSPALARVEWKTEHPMDGILPEIYALCAEYQAPVLLHIDPLNGMPVAKLQEALAAYPDTTFILAHANAFNSPANIEAWLEEYPNLYADFFAGFTVFNPESTNVLEDFIPVIRKFPDRIVLSTDSGYGLSSEEKAIEAMYRLMDKLDDRSLVERIAYSNMNGLIERQPATRTQLEKIKELGGEDDSSLKLAEPSKREAGEWLIRRQKEG
;
A
#
# COMPACT_ATOMS: atom_id res chain seq x y z
N MET A 1 27.79 -10.58 18.49
CA MET A 1 27.46 -12.01 18.65
C MET A 1 26.53 -12.13 19.84
N ILE A 2 25.54 -13.04 19.79
CA ILE A 2 24.23 -13.00 20.49
C ILE A 2 23.22 -12.28 19.58
N GLY A 3 22.31 -12.92 18.84
CA GLY A 3 21.72 -14.25 18.95
C GLY A 3 20.29 -14.14 19.47
N ILE A 4 19.36 -13.62 18.67
CA ILE A 4 17.94 -13.58 19.02
C ILE A 4 17.29 -14.87 18.54
N ALA A 5 16.83 -15.64 19.50
CA ALA A 5 16.17 -16.92 19.33
C ALA A 5 14.69 -16.73 18.97
N ALA A 6 14.25 -17.54 18.01
CA ALA A 6 12.86 -17.85 17.74
C ALA A 6 12.22 -18.59 18.93
N ALA A 7 10.93 -18.34 19.19
CA ALA A 7 10.10 -19.20 20.01
C ALA A 7 8.77 -19.46 19.31
N ALA A 8 8.57 -20.73 18.96
CA ALA A 8 7.33 -21.30 18.46
C ALA A 8 6.59 -22.04 19.60
N ALA A 9 5.26 -22.00 19.52
CA ALA A 9 4.24 -23.01 19.84
C ALA A 9 4.24 -23.80 21.18
N ALA A 10 3.05 -23.84 21.81
CA ALA A 10 2.41 -25.04 22.37
C ALA A 10 0.90 -24.75 22.62
N LEU A 11 -0.07 -25.30 21.88
CA LEU A 11 -0.69 -26.63 22.00
C LEU A 11 -1.22 -26.98 23.41
N ILE A 12 -2.55 -26.94 23.54
CA ILE A 12 -3.34 -27.51 24.65
C ILE A 12 -3.98 -28.81 24.15
N ALA A 13 -3.74 -29.92 24.84
CA ALA A 13 -4.42 -31.20 24.61
C ALA A 13 -4.71 -31.93 25.92
N GLY A 14 -5.90 -32.57 25.97
CA GLY A 14 -6.31 -33.62 26.92
C GLY A 14 -7.16 -33.10 28.09
N GLY A 15 -8.44 -33.46 28.30
CA GLY A 15 -9.24 -34.59 27.84
C GLY A 15 -9.46 -35.59 28.97
N ARG A 16 -10.69 -35.66 29.52
CA ARG A 16 -11.20 -36.91 30.14
C ARG A 16 -12.74 -36.98 30.18
N ALA A 17 -13.19 -38.19 29.87
CA ALA A 17 -14.53 -38.71 29.60
C ALA A 17 -15.58 -38.62 30.72
N MET A 18 -16.85 -38.82 30.36
CA MET A 18 -17.74 -39.91 30.84
C MET A 18 -19.04 -39.96 30.00
N ALA A 19 -19.40 -41.15 29.52
CA ALA A 19 -20.73 -41.52 28.97
C ALA A 19 -21.57 -42.21 30.07
N PRO A 20 -22.90 -42.34 29.93
CA PRO A 20 -23.56 -43.48 29.26
C PRO A 20 -24.82 -43.03 28.45
N GLY A 21 -25.58 -43.78 27.64
CA GLY A 21 -25.83 -45.19 27.36
C GLY A 21 -27.32 -45.33 26.90
N ALA A 22 -27.67 -46.41 26.19
CA ALA A 22 -28.98 -46.83 25.63
C ALA A 22 -29.36 -46.22 24.26
N ASP A 23 -29.38 -46.95 23.13
CA ASP A 23 -30.15 -48.14 22.73
C ASP A 23 -31.61 -47.81 22.35
N GLU A 24 -31.91 -47.77 21.04
CA GLU A 24 -33.20 -48.20 20.49
C GLU A 24 -33.12 -48.35 18.95
N THR A 25 -33.41 -49.56 18.50
CA THR A 25 -33.52 -50.03 17.12
C THR A 25 -34.92 -49.76 16.55
N ALA A 26 -35.05 -49.18 15.35
CA ALA A 26 -36.27 -49.33 14.53
C ALA A 26 -36.04 -49.02 13.03
N GLY A 27 -36.19 -50.06 12.20
CA GLY A 27 -36.89 -50.06 10.90
C GLY A 27 -36.49 -49.09 9.79
N LEU A 28 -35.69 -49.57 8.83
CA LEU A 28 -35.60 -49.00 7.48
C LEU A 28 -36.59 -49.71 6.53
N PRO A 29 -37.38 -48.99 5.72
CA PRO A 29 -37.97 -49.55 4.52
C PRO A 29 -37.05 -49.36 3.31
N ASP A 30 -36.93 -50.46 2.57
CA ASP A 30 -36.33 -50.61 1.25
C ASP A 30 -36.89 -49.58 0.26
N GLN A 31 -36.03 -48.68 -0.24
CA GLN A 31 -36.32 -47.82 -1.39
C GLN A 31 -35.33 -48.12 -2.51
N GLY A 32 -35.89 -48.57 -3.63
CA GLY A 32 -35.18 -48.97 -4.83
C GLY A 32 -34.20 -47.89 -5.32
N GLN A 33 -33.00 -48.35 -5.66
CA GLN A 33 -31.98 -47.58 -6.35
C GLN A 33 -32.51 -47.12 -7.73
N LEU A 34 -32.90 -45.85 -7.80
CA LEU A 34 -32.86 -45.10 -9.05
C LEU A 34 -31.40 -44.75 -9.32
N ILE A 35 -30.80 -45.42 -10.30
CA ILE A 35 -29.49 -45.06 -10.85
C ILE A 35 -29.68 -43.74 -11.60
N VAL A 36 -29.47 -42.63 -10.89
CA VAL A 36 -29.24 -41.32 -11.51
C VAL A 36 -27.81 -41.37 -12.03
N SER A 37 -27.66 -41.38 -13.34
CA SER A 37 -26.39 -41.15 -14.02
C SER A 37 -25.88 -39.76 -13.61
N GLN A 38 -24.93 -39.73 -12.69
CA GLN A 38 -24.14 -38.53 -12.40
C GLN A 38 -23.29 -38.25 -13.63
N GLU A 39 -23.62 -37.18 -14.35
CA GLU A 39 -22.68 -36.55 -15.26
C GLU A 39 -21.42 -36.19 -14.45
N PRO A 40 -20.21 -36.38 -15.00
CA PRO A 40 -18.99 -36.04 -14.30
C PRO A 40 -19.02 -34.54 -14.00
N SER A 41 -19.11 -34.20 -12.72
CA SER A 41 -18.86 -32.86 -12.20
C SER A 41 -17.54 -32.39 -12.80
N GLU A 42 -17.58 -31.35 -13.65
CA GLU A 42 -16.37 -30.65 -14.07
C GLU A 42 -15.58 -30.32 -12.81
N ALA A 43 -14.31 -30.73 -12.77
CA ALA A 43 -13.43 -30.35 -11.68
C ALA A 43 -13.42 -28.81 -11.61
N PRO A 44 -13.48 -28.22 -10.40
CA PRO A 44 -13.40 -26.78 -10.27
C PRO A 44 -12.14 -26.29 -11.01
N PRO A 45 -12.22 -25.17 -11.75
CA PRO A 45 -11.08 -24.66 -12.50
C PRO A 45 -9.89 -24.51 -11.56
N THR A 46 -8.77 -25.14 -11.91
CA THR A 46 -7.51 -25.01 -11.16
C THR A 46 -7.09 -23.56 -11.14
N GLU A 47 -6.83 -23.03 -9.94
CA GLU A 47 -6.32 -21.68 -9.78
C GLU A 47 -5.00 -21.50 -10.54
N LYS A 48 -4.87 -20.41 -11.30
CA LYS A 48 -3.68 -20.11 -12.10
C LYS A 48 -2.46 -19.95 -11.18
N SER A 49 -1.32 -20.48 -11.60
CA SER A 49 -0.06 -20.30 -10.88
C SER A 49 0.42 -18.85 -10.98
N PHE A 50 1.31 -18.45 -10.07
CA PHE A 50 1.88 -17.10 -10.06
C PHE A 50 2.58 -16.77 -11.39
N ASP A 51 3.41 -17.68 -11.91
CA ASP A 51 4.13 -17.49 -13.17
C ASP A 51 3.17 -17.33 -14.35
N GLU A 52 2.07 -18.08 -14.40
CA GLU A 52 1.03 -17.93 -15.42
C GLU A 52 0.38 -16.54 -15.34
N LEU A 53 0.06 -16.07 -14.13
CA LEU A 53 -0.53 -14.76 -13.93
C LEU A 53 0.41 -13.63 -14.37
N VAL A 54 1.70 -13.70 -14.00
CA VAL A 54 2.73 -12.75 -14.47
C VAL A 54 2.78 -12.72 -16.00
N GLN A 55 2.69 -13.89 -16.67
CA GLN A 55 2.68 -13.93 -18.14
C GLN A 55 1.40 -13.36 -18.75
N ILE A 56 0.22 -13.58 -18.15
CA ILE A 56 -1.08 -13.07 -18.62
C ILE A 56 -1.12 -11.54 -18.58
N TYR A 57 -0.49 -10.95 -17.58
CA TYR A 57 -0.54 -9.51 -17.30
C TYR A 57 0.76 -8.75 -17.62
N ARG A 58 1.74 -9.40 -18.26
CA ARG A 58 3.08 -8.85 -18.56
C ARG A 58 3.11 -7.52 -19.32
N ASP A 59 2.03 -7.16 -19.99
CA ASP A 59 1.88 -5.94 -20.79
C ASP A 59 1.13 -4.82 -20.06
N ILE A 60 0.64 -5.10 -18.84
CA ILE A 60 0.09 -4.09 -17.93
C ILE A 60 1.21 -3.70 -16.96
N PRO A 61 1.57 -2.42 -16.85
CA PRO A 61 2.56 -2.01 -15.87
C PRO A 61 2.02 -2.24 -14.46
N VAL A 62 2.89 -2.63 -13.53
CA VAL A 62 2.54 -2.84 -12.12
C VAL A 62 3.38 -1.92 -11.24
N MET A 63 2.70 -1.14 -10.40
CA MET A 63 3.31 -0.32 -9.37
C MET A 63 2.95 -0.89 -7.99
N ASP A 64 3.96 -1.17 -7.18
CA ASP A 64 3.77 -1.41 -5.76
C ASP A 64 3.64 -0.05 -5.05
N ALA A 65 2.43 0.29 -4.62
CA ALA A 65 2.14 1.60 -4.03
C ALA A 65 2.59 1.76 -2.57
N HIS A 66 3.03 0.68 -1.90
CA HIS A 66 3.40 0.70 -0.48
C HIS A 66 4.51 -0.31 -0.17
N ASN A 67 5.75 0.17 0.02
CA ASN A 67 6.92 -0.69 0.22
C ASN A 67 8.00 -0.09 1.14
N HIS A 68 8.29 -0.73 2.28
CA HIS A 68 9.28 -0.31 3.30
C HIS A 68 10.72 -0.77 3.05
N ASN A 69 11.06 -1.28 1.87
CA ASN A 69 12.39 -1.89 1.67
C ASN A 69 13.56 -0.89 1.59
N ALA A 70 13.35 0.44 1.70
CA ALA A 70 14.48 1.34 1.94
C ALA A 70 15.08 1.12 3.33
N ALA A 71 14.24 0.74 4.31
CA ALA A 71 14.71 0.33 5.63
C ALA A 71 15.68 -0.85 5.50
N GLY A 72 16.88 -0.71 6.06
CA GLY A 72 17.95 -1.71 5.94
C GLY A 72 18.47 -1.93 4.51
N SER A 73 18.15 -1.05 3.55
CA SER A 73 18.54 -1.19 2.13
C SER A 73 18.08 -2.50 1.47
N LYS A 74 17.00 -3.12 1.98
CA LYS A 74 16.48 -4.40 1.47
C LYS A 74 16.09 -4.33 0.00
N TYR A 75 15.72 -3.15 -0.52
CA TYR A 75 15.30 -2.94 -1.91
C TYR A 75 16.34 -3.45 -2.91
N ARG A 76 17.63 -3.31 -2.59
CA ARG A 76 18.73 -3.77 -3.46
C ARG A 76 18.66 -5.27 -3.73
N SER A 77 18.29 -6.05 -2.71
CA SER A 77 18.13 -7.50 -2.83
C SER A 77 16.79 -7.92 -3.44
N MET A 78 15.81 -7.03 -3.43
CA MET A 78 14.48 -7.27 -3.97
C MET A 78 14.38 -6.97 -5.47
N ILE A 79 15.28 -6.14 -6.03
CA ILE A 79 15.28 -5.80 -7.47
C ILE A 79 15.12 -7.04 -8.37
N PRO A 80 15.93 -8.12 -8.25
CA PRO A 80 15.78 -9.28 -9.13
C PRO A 80 14.41 -9.95 -9.03
N LYS A 81 13.78 -9.93 -7.85
CA LYS A 81 12.46 -10.52 -7.62
C LYS A 81 11.35 -9.67 -8.21
N TRP A 82 11.45 -8.35 -8.06
CA TRP A 82 10.54 -7.42 -8.71
C TRP A 82 10.64 -7.54 -10.23
N ASP A 83 11.85 -7.63 -10.78
CA ASP A 83 12.09 -7.80 -12.21
C ASP A 83 11.50 -9.12 -12.73
N SER A 84 11.72 -10.24 -12.04
CA SER A 84 11.15 -11.54 -12.44
C SER A 84 9.64 -11.61 -12.29
N SER A 85 9.07 -10.78 -11.42
CA SER A 85 7.62 -10.75 -11.13
C SER A 85 6.87 -9.65 -11.88
N GLY A 86 7.54 -8.91 -12.78
CA GLY A 86 6.92 -7.84 -13.55
C GLY A 86 6.42 -6.65 -12.71
N VAL A 87 7.06 -6.35 -11.57
CA VAL A 87 6.78 -5.11 -10.83
C VAL A 87 7.65 -4.02 -11.46
N ASP A 88 7.02 -3.06 -12.14
CA ASP A 88 7.71 -2.01 -12.90
C ASP A 88 8.18 -0.84 -12.03
N ARG A 89 7.36 -0.43 -11.07
CA ARG A 89 7.61 0.71 -10.19
C ARG A 89 7.33 0.38 -8.73
N VAL A 90 8.06 1.05 -7.83
CA VAL A 90 7.91 0.87 -6.38
C VAL A 90 7.88 2.23 -5.72
N VAL A 91 6.78 2.53 -5.04
CA VAL A 91 6.71 3.62 -4.07
C VAL A 91 7.44 3.15 -2.83
N LEU A 92 8.55 3.81 -2.52
CA LEU A 92 9.55 3.31 -1.60
C LEU A 92 9.61 4.19 -0.36
N PHE A 93 9.52 3.53 0.79
CA PHE A 93 9.38 4.10 2.12
C PHE A 93 10.54 3.69 3.01
N GLY A 94 10.89 4.58 3.93
CA GLY A 94 11.78 4.27 5.05
C GLY A 94 11.08 3.49 6.17
N ALA A 95 11.68 3.53 7.37
CA ALA A 95 11.00 3.19 8.60
C ALA A 95 9.88 4.21 8.91
N VAL A 96 9.00 3.91 9.87
CA VAL A 96 7.74 4.64 10.06
C VAL A 96 7.75 5.42 11.37
N SER A 97 7.53 6.74 11.29
CA SER A 97 7.26 7.63 12.45
C SER A 97 8.21 7.45 13.64
N GLU A 98 9.51 7.33 13.38
CA GLU A 98 10.56 7.29 14.39
C GLU A 98 11.82 8.04 13.90
N PRO A 99 12.72 8.49 14.78
CA PRO A 99 13.94 9.20 14.37
C PRO A 99 14.79 8.46 13.33
N ALA A 100 14.82 7.13 13.38
CA ALA A 100 15.57 6.32 12.42
C ALA A 100 15.02 6.43 10.98
N ALA A 101 13.73 6.76 10.83
CA ALA A 101 13.06 6.91 9.53
C ALA A 101 13.73 7.98 8.66
N GLU A 102 14.26 9.04 9.28
CA GLU A 102 14.96 10.11 8.56
C GLU A 102 16.14 9.58 7.73
N ALA A 103 16.93 8.68 8.31
CA ALA A 103 18.09 8.09 7.64
C ALA A 103 17.66 7.10 6.55
N THR A 104 16.58 6.36 6.75
CA THR A 104 16.07 5.41 5.77
C THR A 104 15.33 6.08 4.61
N ASP A 105 14.77 7.28 4.81
CA ASP A 105 14.21 8.08 3.72
C ASP A 105 15.30 8.50 2.73
N GLU A 106 16.51 8.82 3.23
CA GLU A 106 17.65 9.12 2.35
C GLU A 106 18.02 7.91 1.49
N VAL A 107 17.85 6.68 1.98
CA VAL A 107 18.05 5.47 1.18
C VAL A 107 17.01 5.37 0.05
N ALA A 108 15.75 5.75 0.30
CA ALA A 108 14.73 5.82 -0.74
C ALA A 108 15.05 6.90 -1.78
N TRP A 109 15.56 8.05 -1.33
CA TRP A 109 16.04 9.11 -2.21
C TRP A 109 17.24 8.69 -3.07
N GLU A 110 18.22 8.00 -2.51
CA GLU A 110 19.35 7.45 -3.26
C GLU A 110 18.90 6.44 -4.33
N ALA A 111 17.91 5.60 -4.00
CA ALA A 111 17.31 4.67 -4.95
C ALA A 111 16.68 5.43 -6.13
N TYR A 112 15.92 6.48 -5.85
CA TYR A 112 15.33 7.37 -6.85
C TYR A 112 16.39 8.06 -7.73
N GLN A 113 17.43 8.64 -7.14
CA GLN A 113 18.49 9.29 -7.93
C GLN A 113 19.22 8.29 -8.86
N SER A 114 19.35 7.06 -8.40
CA SER A 114 20.01 6.00 -9.17
C SER A 114 19.12 5.53 -10.33
N ASN A 115 17.83 5.36 -10.09
CA ASN A 115 16.85 4.81 -11.03
C ASN A 115 15.48 5.51 -10.83
N PRO A 116 15.30 6.73 -11.38
CA PRO A 116 14.09 7.53 -11.15
C PRO A 116 12.85 6.98 -11.86
N GLU A 117 13.05 6.15 -12.89
CA GLU A 117 11.97 5.46 -13.57
C GLU A 117 11.39 4.29 -12.77
N ARG A 118 12.13 3.76 -11.79
CA ARG A 118 11.74 2.62 -10.95
C ARG A 118 11.20 3.01 -9.58
N PHE A 119 11.84 3.95 -8.91
CA PHE A 119 11.56 4.24 -7.51
C PHE A 119 10.85 5.58 -7.35
N ILE A 120 9.83 5.63 -6.50
CA ILE A 120 9.12 6.87 -6.15
C ILE A 120 9.28 7.09 -4.64
N PRO A 121 10.11 8.05 -4.20
CA PRO A 121 10.38 8.25 -2.78
C PRO A 121 9.25 9.04 -2.10
N LEU A 122 8.65 8.44 -1.08
CA LEU A 122 7.84 9.12 -0.07
C LEU A 122 8.65 9.20 1.23
N THR A 123 8.48 10.30 1.97
CA THR A 123 9.18 10.49 3.25
C THR A 123 8.28 10.04 4.40
N SER A 124 8.85 9.32 5.36
CA SER A 124 8.16 8.87 6.58
C SER A 124 8.83 9.43 7.85
N GLY A 125 10.06 9.92 7.74
CA GLY A 125 10.90 10.45 8.82
C GLY A 125 10.61 11.89 9.16
N ILE A 126 9.37 12.15 9.57
CA ILE A 126 8.91 13.45 10.05
C ILE A 126 8.38 13.29 11.48
N ASN A 127 8.81 14.16 12.39
CA ASN A 127 8.23 14.23 13.73
C ASN A 127 6.82 14.82 13.65
N LEU A 128 5.79 14.03 13.99
CA LEU A 128 4.38 14.45 13.88
C LEU A 128 3.89 15.26 15.09
N LEU A 129 4.72 15.41 16.12
CA LEU A 129 4.35 16.04 17.40
C LEU A 129 4.93 17.44 17.57
N GLU A 130 5.93 17.78 16.78
CA GLU A 130 6.68 19.04 16.90
C GLU A 130 6.69 19.80 15.57
N LYS A 131 6.69 21.14 15.66
CA LYS A 131 6.54 22.02 14.50
C LYS A 131 7.69 21.86 13.50
N GLU A 132 8.88 21.51 13.98
CA GLU A 132 10.07 21.24 13.19
C GLU A 132 9.84 20.13 12.15
N GLY A 133 8.92 19.19 12.43
CA GLY A 133 8.51 18.19 11.45
C GLY A 133 7.88 18.80 10.20
N LEU A 134 7.09 19.87 10.34
CA LEU A 134 6.46 20.54 9.21
C LEU A 134 7.49 21.20 8.29
N ASP A 135 8.53 21.81 8.87
CA ASP A 135 9.61 22.44 8.10
C ASP A 135 10.44 21.38 7.37
N LYS A 136 10.71 20.25 8.02
CA LYS A 136 11.38 19.11 7.40
C LYS A 136 10.58 18.49 6.26
N LEU A 137 9.27 18.37 6.41
CA LEU A 137 8.40 17.88 5.33
C LEU A 137 8.47 18.82 4.13
N ARG A 138 8.40 20.14 4.35
CA ARG A 138 8.55 21.12 3.26
C ARG A 138 9.90 20.98 2.55
N GLU A 139 10.99 20.83 3.29
CA GLU A 139 12.32 20.59 2.72
C GLU A 139 12.35 19.34 1.84
N LYS A 140 11.77 18.22 2.31
CA LYS A 140 11.69 16.96 1.55
C LYS A 140 10.85 17.11 0.28
N LEU A 141 9.68 17.75 0.38
CA LEU A 141 8.81 18.01 -0.78
C LEU A 141 9.53 18.89 -1.81
N GLU A 142 10.15 19.99 -1.38
CA GLU A 142 10.93 20.90 -2.24
C GLU A 142 12.11 20.21 -2.91
N ARG A 143 12.80 19.30 -2.19
CA ARG A 143 13.87 18.47 -2.73
C ARG A 143 13.40 17.53 -3.83
N GLY A 144 12.12 17.13 -3.80
CA GLY A 144 11.49 16.34 -4.86
C GLY A 144 10.84 15.04 -4.38
N TYR A 145 10.68 14.82 -3.07
CA TYR A 145 9.86 13.71 -2.58
C TYR A 145 8.40 13.91 -3.04
N PHE A 146 7.72 12.80 -3.32
CA PHE A 146 6.41 12.84 -3.95
C PHE A 146 5.24 12.80 -2.98
N GLY A 147 5.49 12.60 -1.69
CA GLY A 147 4.44 12.48 -0.69
C GLY A 147 4.99 12.26 0.72
N LEU A 148 4.06 12.23 1.66
CA LEU A 148 4.31 11.84 3.05
C LEU A 148 3.67 10.47 3.30
N GLY A 149 4.32 9.67 4.11
CA GLY A 149 3.80 8.39 4.57
C GLY A 149 4.87 7.32 4.40
N GLU A 150 4.67 6.10 4.89
CA GLU A 150 3.63 5.79 5.88
C GLU A 150 3.91 6.55 7.17
N ILE A 151 2.87 7.13 7.77
CA ILE A 151 2.95 7.76 9.07
C ILE A 151 1.91 7.15 10.02
N ALA A 152 2.30 6.93 11.27
CA ALA A 152 1.46 6.35 12.31
C ALA A 152 0.48 7.41 12.89
N ALA A 153 -0.59 7.68 12.14
CA ALA A 153 -1.62 8.66 12.51
C ALA A 153 -2.48 8.19 13.70
N ALA A 154 -2.67 6.88 13.82
CA ALA A 154 -3.10 6.22 15.04
C ALA A 154 -2.62 4.77 15.00
N SER A 155 -1.93 4.30 16.04
CA SER A 155 -1.57 2.88 16.12
C SER A 155 -1.60 2.40 17.56
N GLN A 156 -2.41 1.37 17.81
CA GLN A 156 -2.70 0.84 19.15
C GLN A 156 -2.40 -0.67 19.26
N HIS A 157 -2.55 -1.40 18.17
CA HIS A 157 -2.46 -2.85 18.06
C HIS A 157 -1.31 -3.32 17.18
N SER A 158 -0.84 -2.51 16.22
CA SER A 158 0.30 -2.90 15.38
C SER A 158 1.55 -3.18 16.24
N PRO A 159 2.12 -4.39 16.21
CA PRO A 159 3.34 -4.68 16.95
C PRO A 159 4.53 -3.81 16.53
N ALA A 160 4.54 -3.38 15.25
CA ALA A 160 5.58 -2.53 14.70
C ALA A 160 5.38 -1.06 15.07
N LEU A 161 4.14 -0.56 15.02
CA LEU A 161 3.87 0.88 15.05
C LEU A 161 3.25 1.40 16.35
N ALA A 162 2.72 0.54 17.22
CA ALA A 162 2.05 0.97 18.45
C ALA A 162 2.97 1.70 19.46
N ARG A 163 4.29 1.66 19.26
CA ARG A 163 5.30 2.21 20.18
C ARG A 163 6.33 3.15 19.53
N VAL A 164 6.15 3.49 18.25
CA VAL A 164 7.08 4.42 17.59
C VAL A 164 6.94 5.82 18.20
N GLU A 165 8.06 6.53 18.28
CA GLU A 165 8.20 7.76 19.08
C GLU A 165 7.38 8.93 18.53
N TRP A 166 7.26 9.02 17.20
CA TRP A 166 6.58 10.13 16.54
C TRP A 166 5.18 9.77 16.05
N LYS A 167 4.56 8.72 16.60
CA LYS A 167 3.15 8.44 16.33
C LYS A 167 2.26 9.49 17.00
N THR A 168 1.11 9.75 16.39
CA THR A 168 0.04 10.54 17.01
C THR A 168 -0.99 9.65 17.69
N GLU A 169 -1.85 10.24 18.52
CA GLU A 169 -2.97 9.51 19.15
C GLU A 169 -4.12 9.26 18.18
N HIS A 170 -4.36 10.20 17.26
CA HIS A 170 -5.41 10.13 16.25
C HIS A 170 -5.11 11.01 15.02
N PRO A 171 -5.80 10.84 13.87
CA PRO A 171 -5.53 11.59 12.64
C PRO A 171 -5.70 13.12 12.67
N MET A 172 -6.17 13.69 13.78
CA MET A 172 -6.26 15.15 14.00
C MET A 172 -5.36 15.65 15.15
N ASP A 173 -4.38 14.84 15.58
CA ASP A 173 -3.48 15.13 16.71
C ASP A 173 -2.12 15.66 16.22
N GLY A 174 -1.35 16.26 17.11
CA GLY A 174 -0.04 16.84 16.82
C GLY A 174 -0.12 17.91 15.74
N ILE A 175 0.80 17.84 14.77
CA ILE A 175 0.87 18.77 13.62
C ILE A 175 0.25 18.18 12.34
N LEU A 176 -0.54 17.10 12.45
CA LEU A 176 -1.20 16.48 11.30
C LEU A 176 -2.12 17.45 10.53
N PRO A 177 -2.96 18.27 11.17
CA PRO A 177 -3.78 19.25 10.47
C PRO A 177 -2.98 20.22 9.57
N GLU A 178 -1.81 20.68 10.04
CA GLU A 178 -0.89 21.53 9.28
C GLU A 178 -0.17 20.76 8.16
N ILE A 179 0.20 19.49 8.42
CA ILE A 179 0.76 18.59 7.41
C ILE A 179 -0.23 18.40 6.25
N TYR A 180 -1.51 18.21 6.53
CA TYR A 180 -2.53 18.01 5.50
C TYR A 180 -2.64 19.23 4.59
N ALA A 181 -2.70 20.42 5.17
CA ALA A 181 -2.71 21.68 4.42
C ALA A 181 -1.45 21.83 3.55
N LEU A 182 -0.26 21.55 4.10
CA LEU A 182 0.99 21.60 3.34
C LEU A 182 0.98 20.58 2.18
N CYS A 183 0.55 19.34 2.41
CA CYS A 183 0.48 18.34 1.37
C CYS A 183 -0.51 18.71 0.26
N ALA A 184 -1.62 19.38 0.57
CA ALA A 184 -2.53 19.93 -0.44
C ALA A 184 -1.85 21.00 -1.31
N GLU A 185 -1.06 21.92 -0.73
CA GLU A 185 -0.31 22.94 -1.48
C GLU A 185 0.63 22.32 -2.53
N TYR A 186 1.26 21.19 -2.21
CA TYR A 186 2.17 20.47 -3.11
C TYR A 186 1.47 19.40 -3.97
N GLN A 187 0.15 19.23 -3.81
CA GLN A 187 -0.64 18.13 -4.38
C GLN A 187 -0.05 16.74 -4.09
N ALA A 188 0.66 16.63 -2.97
CA ALA A 188 1.35 15.44 -2.50
C ALA A 188 0.39 14.58 -1.67
N PRO A 189 0.25 13.27 -1.93
CA PRO A 189 -0.55 12.40 -1.09
C PRO A 189 0.05 12.21 0.31
N VAL A 190 -0.83 11.91 1.27
CA VAL A 190 -0.48 11.52 2.63
C VAL A 190 -0.98 10.10 2.90
N LEU A 191 -0.06 9.16 3.12
CA LEU A 191 -0.38 7.77 3.46
C LEU A 191 -0.39 7.58 4.98
N LEU A 192 -1.56 7.23 5.51
CA LEU A 192 -1.84 7.14 6.95
C LEU A 192 -2.00 5.68 7.37
N HIS A 193 -1.18 5.25 8.35
CA HIS A 193 -1.46 4.06 9.12
C HIS A 193 -2.45 4.38 10.24
N ILE A 194 -3.57 3.65 10.27
CA ILE A 194 -4.60 3.78 11.30
C ILE A 194 -5.01 2.40 11.78
N ASP A 195 -4.77 2.12 13.06
CA ASP A 195 -5.33 0.95 13.74
C ASP A 195 -5.76 1.29 15.19
N PRO A 196 -6.90 0.76 15.66
CA PRO A 196 -7.90 -0.01 14.90
C PRO A 196 -8.69 0.84 13.88
N LEU A 197 -9.21 0.19 12.83
CA LEU A 197 -10.13 0.80 11.85
C LEU A 197 -11.57 0.87 12.37
N ASN A 198 -11.75 1.33 13.61
CA ASN A 198 -13.04 1.63 14.22
C ASN A 198 -12.89 2.68 15.33
N GLY A 199 -14.02 3.08 15.94
CA GLY A 199 -14.02 3.94 17.12
C GLY A 199 -13.42 5.32 16.89
N MET A 200 -12.65 5.80 17.88
CA MET A 200 -12.11 7.17 17.88
C MET A 200 -11.12 7.43 16.73
N PRO A 201 -10.15 6.55 16.41
CA PRO A 201 -9.26 6.75 15.26
C PRO A 201 -10.01 7.00 13.95
N VAL A 202 -11.05 6.22 13.65
CA VAL A 202 -11.86 6.40 12.44
C VAL A 202 -12.71 7.67 12.51
N ALA A 203 -13.32 7.99 13.65
CA ALA A 203 -14.08 9.23 13.79
C ALA A 203 -13.19 10.46 13.51
N LYS A 204 -11.93 10.41 13.95
CA LYS A 204 -10.93 11.47 13.68
C LYS A 204 -10.36 11.43 12.26
N LEU A 205 -10.27 10.27 11.62
CA LEU A 205 -10.01 10.18 10.18
C LEU A 205 -11.11 10.88 9.38
N GLN A 206 -12.38 10.59 9.67
CA GLN A 206 -13.53 11.20 9.00
C GLN A 206 -13.56 12.72 9.20
N GLU A 207 -13.22 13.20 10.41
CA GLU A 207 -13.04 14.63 10.70
C GLU A 207 -11.93 15.24 9.83
N ALA A 208 -10.77 14.58 9.71
CA ALA A 208 -9.68 15.03 8.85
C ALA A 208 -10.07 15.08 7.37
N LEU A 209 -10.71 14.03 6.86
CA LEU A 209 -11.17 13.94 5.47
C LEU A 209 -12.14 15.07 5.12
N ALA A 210 -13.08 15.39 6.03
CA ALA A 210 -14.05 16.46 5.86
C ALA A 210 -13.42 17.86 5.98
N ALA A 211 -12.47 18.05 6.92
CA ALA A 211 -11.84 19.35 7.17
C ALA A 211 -10.79 19.73 6.12
N TYR A 212 -10.18 18.74 5.45
CA TYR A 212 -9.10 18.93 4.48
C TYR A 212 -9.45 18.33 3.10
N PRO A 213 -10.51 18.81 2.43
CA PRO A 213 -11.00 18.22 1.19
C PRO A 213 -9.99 18.30 0.02
N ASP A 214 -9.04 19.24 0.07
CA ASP A 214 -8.01 19.43 -0.97
C ASP A 214 -6.79 18.51 -0.78
N THR A 215 -6.66 17.87 0.39
CA THR A 215 -5.57 16.94 0.68
C THR A 215 -5.92 15.55 0.16
N THR A 216 -5.04 14.92 -0.62
CA THR A 216 -5.21 13.52 -1.02
C THR A 216 -4.73 12.60 0.10
N PHE A 217 -5.65 11.85 0.69
CA PHE A 217 -5.35 10.85 1.71
C PHE A 217 -5.27 9.46 1.09
N ILE A 218 -4.34 8.64 1.55
CA ILE A 218 -4.27 7.21 1.27
C ILE A 218 -4.36 6.50 2.63
N LEU A 219 -5.43 5.73 2.85
CA LEU A 219 -5.52 4.87 4.03
C LEU A 219 -4.72 3.60 3.78
N ALA A 220 -3.62 3.42 4.51
CA ALA A 220 -2.73 2.26 4.42
C ALA A 220 -3.52 0.96 4.60
N HIS A 221 -3.20 -0.06 3.78
CA HIS A 221 -3.73 -1.43 3.86
C HIS A 221 -5.21 -1.48 4.30
N ALA A 222 -6.06 -0.65 3.67
CA ALA A 222 -7.44 -0.36 4.07
C ALA A 222 -8.37 -1.59 4.14
N ASN A 223 -7.99 -2.69 3.48
CA ASN A 223 -8.66 -3.99 3.50
C ASN A 223 -8.29 -4.87 4.70
N ALA A 224 -7.14 -4.61 5.34
CA ALA A 224 -6.69 -5.39 6.50
C ALA A 224 -7.57 -5.09 7.71
N PHE A 225 -8.13 -6.14 8.32
CA PHE A 225 -9.05 -6.04 9.47
C PHE A 225 -10.26 -5.12 9.26
N ASN A 226 -10.68 -4.89 8.01
CA ASN A 226 -11.79 -4.03 7.66
C ASN A 226 -12.76 -4.71 6.70
N SER A 227 -14.00 -4.24 6.65
CA SER A 227 -15.02 -4.79 5.76
C SER A 227 -15.10 -4.01 4.45
N PRO A 228 -15.45 -4.66 3.32
CA PRO A 228 -15.74 -3.96 2.07
C PRO A 228 -16.80 -2.86 2.23
N ALA A 229 -17.85 -3.12 3.04
CA ALA A 229 -18.92 -2.15 3.28
C ALA A 229 -18.44 -0.87 3.97
N ASN A 230 -17.50 -0.96 4.90
CA ASN A 230 -16.90 0.22 5.54
C ASN A 230 -16.09 1.03 4.53
N ILE A 231 -15.26 0.36 3.72
CA ILE A 231 -14.45 1.02 2.69
C ILE A 231 -15.36 1.71 1.68
N GLU A 232 -16.42 1.04 1.22
CA GLU A 232 -17.41 1.62 0.31
C GLU A 232 -18.05 2.88 0.89
N ALA A 233 -18.50 2.83 2.15
CA ALA A 233 -19.10 3.99 2.80
C ALA A 233 -18.14 5.19 2.87
N TRP A 234 -16.86 4.95 3.21
CA TRP A 234 -15.88 6.03 3.29
C TRP A 234 -15.50 6.59 1.92
N LEU A 235 -15.32 5.74 0.91
CA LEU A 235 -15.02 6.20 -0.46
C LEU A 235 -16.19 6.94 -1.10
N GLU A 236 -17.43 6.60 -0.74
CA GLU A 236 -18.63 7.31 -1.20
C GLU A 236 -18.75 8.71 -0.57
N GLU A 237 -18.39 8.83 0.71
CA GLU A 237 -18.52 10.09 1.46
C GLU A 237 -17.35 11.05 1.21
N TYR A 238 -16.13 10.54 1.07
CA TYR A 238 -14.91 11.35 1.05
C TYR A 238 -14.17 11.27 -0.30
N PRO A 239 -14.41 12.21 -1.23
CA PRO A 239 -13.79 12.22 -2.55
C PRO A 239 -12.31 12.60 -2.52
N ASN A 240 -11.66 12.66 -1.36
CA ASN A 240 -10.24 12.88 -1.19
C ASN A 240 -9.51 11.67 -0.54
N LEU A 241 -10.24 10.59 -0.20
CA LEU A 241 -9.71 9.33 0.29
C LEU A 241 -9.39 8.31 -0.81
N TYR A 242 -8.21 7.70 -0.77
CA TYR A 242 -7.83 6.52 -1.53
C TYR A 242 -7.65 5.35 -0.57
N ALA A 243 -7.98 4.14 -1.03
CA ALA A 243 -7.70 2.91 -0.30
C ALA A 243 -6.44 2.26 -0.86
N ASP A 244 -5.42 2.12 -0.02
CA ASP A 244 -4.29 1.23 -0.29
C ASP A 244 -4.73 -0.22 -0.04
N PHE A 245 -4.72 -1.05 -1.08
CA PHE A 245 -5.22 -2.42 -1.02
C PHE A 245 -4.05 -3.41 -0.93
N PHE A 246 -3.79 -3.91 0.27
CA PHE A 246 -2.80 -4.94 0.52
C PHE A 246 -3.42 -6.34 0.28
N ALA A 247 -3.47 -6.76 -0.99
CA ALA A 247 -4.09 -8.03 -1.38
C ALA A 247 -3.49 -9.26 -0.66
N GLY A 248 -2.19 -9.20 -0.33
CA GLY A 248 -1.49 -10.25 0.38
C GLY A 248 -2.10 -10.60 1.73
N PHE A 249 -2.58 -9.59 2.48
CA PHE A 249 -3.31 -9.82 3.71
C PHE A 249 -4.57 -10.66 3.46
N THR A 250 -5.39 -10.26 2.49
CA THR A 250 -6.67 -10.94 2.20
C THR A 250 -6.49 -12.38 1.70
N VAL A 251 -5.43 -12.66 0.93
CA VAL A 251 -5.21 -14.01 0.37
C VAL A 251 -4.49 -14.94 1.35
N PHE A 252 -3.45 -14.44 2.02
CA PHE A 252 -2.48 -15.30 2.70
C PHE A 252 -2.40 -15.10 4.21
N ASN A 253 -3.00 -14.05 4.76
CA ASN A 253 -3.02 -13.85 6.21
C ASN A 253 -4.20 -14.62 6.83
N PRO A 254 -3.96 -15.57 7.76
CA PRO A 254 -5.03 -16.34 8.40
C PRO A 254 -5.98 -15.49 9.26
N GLU A 255 -5.61 -14.25 9.60
CA GLU A 255 -6.46 -13.32 10.33
C GLU A 255 -7.44 -12.55 9.43
N SER A 256 -7.32 -12.66 8.10
CA SER A 256 -8.31 -12.09 7.19
C SER A 256 -9.65 -12.80 7.35
N THR A 257 -10.71 -12.02 7.59
CA THR A 257 -12.09 -12.52 7.64
C THR A 257 -12.81 -12.40 6.30
N ASN A 258 -12.15 -11.86 5.27
CA ASN A 258 -12.70 -11.67 3.93
C ASN A 258 -11.84 -12.39 2.89
N VAL A 259 -12.40 -12.60 1.70
CA VAL A 259 -11.67 -13.05 0.51
C VAL A 259 -11.65 -11.95 -0.56
N LEU A 260 -10.83 -12.11 -1.61
CA LEU A 260 -10.69 -11.07 -2.64
C LEU A 260 -12.02 -10.72 -3.31
N GLU A 261 -12.85 -11.73 -3.56
CA GLU A 261 -14.16 -11.61 -4.19
C GLU A 261 -15.09 -10.65 -3.43
N ASP A 262 -14.96 -10.54 -2.11
CA ASP A 262 -15.77 -9.64 -1.28
C ASP A 262 -15.48 -8.17 -1.59
N PHE A 263 -14.28 -7.84 -2.06
CA PHE A 263 -13.85 -6.48 -2.37
C PHE A 263 -14.06 -6.08 -3.84
N ILE A 264 -14.26 -7.04 -4.74
CA ILE A 264 -14.46 -6.76 -6.18
C ILE A 264 -15.59 -5.76 -6.45
N PRO A 265 -16.78 -5.84 -5.80
CA PRO A 265 -17.83 -4.85 -5.99
C PRO A 265 -17.39 -3.42 -5.65
N VAL A 266 -16.66 -3.25 -4.54
CA VAL A 266 -16.17 -1.94 -4.08
C VAL A 266 -15.12 -1.39 -5.05
N ILE A 267 -14.17 -2.23 -5.48
CA ILE A 267 -13.15 -1.85 -6.46
C ILE A 267 -13.80 -1.42 -7.79
N ARG A 268 -14.84 -2.12 -8.24
CA ARG A 268 -15.58 -1.74 -9.45
C ARG A 268 -16.39 -0.44 -9.28
N LYS A 269 -16.90 -0.17 -8.08
CA LYS A 269 -17.66 1.06 -7.77
C LYS A 269 -16.73 2.29 -7.71
N PHE A 270 -15.50 2.12 -7.22
CA PHE A 270 -14.52 3.21 -7.06
C PHE A 270 -13.19 2.91 -7.78
N PRO A 271 -13.21 2.70 -9.11
CA PRO A 271 -12.06 2.19 -9.87
C PRO A 271 -10.88 3.17 -9.93
N ASP A 272 -11.09 4.43 -9.59
CA ASP A 272 -10.11 5.51 -9.57
C ASP A 272 -9.52 5.75 -8.17
N ARG A 273 -9.98 5.04 -7.13
CA ARG A 273 -9.68 5.31 -5.71
C ARG A 273 -9.01 4.19 -4.95
N ILE A 274 -8.63 3.13 -5.67
CA ILE A 274 -7.90 2.00 -5.09
C ILE A 274 -6.48 2.00 -5.67
N VAL A 275 -5.47 1.89 -4.81
CA VAL A 275 -4.09 1.63 -5.21
C VAL A 275 -3.68 0.26 -4.70
N LEU A 276 -2.82 -0.45 -5.42
CA LEU A 276 -2.42 -1.83 -5.11
C LEU A 276 -1.03 -1.86 -4.49
N SER A 277 -0.85 -2.65 -3.43
CA SER A 277 0.44 -2.71 -2.75
C SER A 277 0.79 -4.05 -2.15
N THR A 278 2.06 -4.16 -1.73
CA THR A 278 2.58 -5.32 -1.02
C THR A 278 2.75 -5.11 0.48
N ASP A 279 2.79 -3.88 0.97
CA ASP A 279 3.25 -3.55 2.34
C ASP A 279 4.57 -4.28 2.68
N SER A 280 5.45 -4.43 1.68
CA SER A 280 6.67 -5.26 1.73
C SER A 280 6.49 -6.71 2.23
N GLY A 281 5.27 -7.25 2.11
CA GLY A 281 4.89 -8.57 2.60
C GLY A 281 4.78 -8.66 4.12
N TYR A 282 4.50 -7.55 4.82
CA TYR A 282 4.33 -7.56 6.27
C TYR A 282 3.32 -8.61 6.72
N GLY A 283 3.68 -9.38 7.76
CA GLY A 283 2.84 -10.47 8.28
C GLY A 283 2.75 -11.71 7.38
N LEU A 284 3.41 -11.73 6.22
CA LEU A 284 3.43 -12.88 5.30
C LEU A 284 4.78 -13.62 5.35
N SER A 285 4.81 -14.80 4.72
CA SER A 285 6.04 -15.60 4.60
C SER A 285 7.11 -14.95 3.71
N SER A 286 6.69 -14.10 2.75
CA SER A 286 7.58 -13.37 1.85
C SER A 286 6.82 -12.26 1.12
N GLU A 287 7.57 -11.29 0.60
CA GLU A 287 7.04 -10.25 -0.30
C GLU A 287 6.59 -10.82 -1.66
N GLU A 288 7.20 -11.90 -2.13
CA GLU A 288 6.73 -12.61 -3.35
C GLU A 288 5.30 -13.11 -3.20
N LYS A 289 4.88 -13.51 -1.98
CA LYS A 289 3.47 -13.83 -1.72
C LYS A 289 2.56 -12.60 -1.77
N ALA A 290 3.04 -11.44 -1.33
CA ALA A 290 2.26 -10.22 -1.48
C ALA A 290 2.09 -9.85 -2.97
N ILE A 291 3.16 -9.94 -3.76
CA ILE A 291 3.11 -9.71 -5.21
C ILE A 291 2.19 -10.74 -5.89
N GLU A 292 2.29 -12.02 -5.55
CA GLU A 292 1.38 -13.06 -6.06
C GLU A 292 -0.09 -12.69 -5.79
N ALA A 293 -0.40 -12.17 -4.61
CA ALA A 293 -1.76 -11.75 -4.27
C ALA A 293 -2.24 -10.54 -5.09
N MET A 294 -1.35 -9.60 -5.44
CA MET A 294 -1.68 -8.50 -6.39
C MET A 294 -2.17 -9.08 -7.72
N TYR A 295 -1.43 -10.05 -8.28
CA TYR A 295 -1.82 -10.70 -9.53
C TYR A 295 -3.09 -11.56 -9.41
N ARG A 296 -3.32 -12.20 -8.27
CA ARG A 296 -4.59 -12.90 -8.00
C ARG A 296 -5.76 -11.92 -7.99
N LEU A 297 -5.61 -10.75 -7.38
CA LEU A 297 -6.64 -9.70 -7.45
C LEU A 297 -6.88 -9.26 -8.90
N MET A 298 -5.81 -9.02 -9.66
CA MET A 298 -5.91 -8.66 -11.07
C MET A 298 -6.69 -9.70 -11.89
N ASP A 299 -6.46 -11.00 -11.61
CA ASP A 299 -7.20 -12.10 -12.22
C ASP A 299 -8.69 -12.09 -11.89
N LYS A 300 -9.04 -11.82 -10.62
CA LYS A 300 -10.43 -11.75 -10.16
C LYS A 300 -11.18 -10.53 -10.70
N LEU A 301 -10.48 -9.45 -11.03
CA LEU A 301 -11.09 -8.29 -11.66
C LEU A 301 -11.53 -8.56 -13.10
N ASP A 302 -10.86 -9.49 -13.82
CA ASP A 302 -11.23 -9.94 -15.17
C ASP A 302 -11.61 -8.80 -16.14
N ASP A 303 -10.97 -7.64 -15.99
CA ASP A 303 -11.19 -6.44 -16.77
C ASP A 303 -9.86 -5.72 -16.89
N ARG A 304 -9.24 -5.78 -18.06
CA ARG A 304 -7.89 -5.25 -18.28
C ARG A 304 -7.79 -3.76 -18.00
N SER A 305 -8.84 -2.99 -18.30
CA SER A 305 -8.85 -1.54 -18.07
C SER A 305 -8.93 -1.20 -16.59
N LEU A 306 -9.70 -1.98 -15.84
CA LEU A 306 -9.77 -1.85 -14.38
C LEU A 306 -8.45 -2.29 -13.75
N VAL A 307 -7.89 -3.42 -14.20
CA VAL A 307 -6.60 -3.93 -13.74
C VAL A 307 -5.50 -2.89 -13.92
N GLU A 308 -5.38 -2.27 -15.09
CA GLU A 308 -4.38 -1.23 -15.35
C GLU A 308 -4.54 -0.02 -14.39
N ARG A 309 -5.78 0.39 -14.12
CA ARG A 309 -6.05 1.48 -13.18
C ARG A 309 -5.56 1.16 -11.77
N ILE A 310 -5.97 0.00 -11.24
CA ILE A 310 -5.67 -0.39 -9.85
C ILE A 310 -4.18 -0.72 -9.68
N ALA A 311 -3.59 -1.43 -10.64
CA ALA A 311 -2.20 -1.84 -10.60
C ALA A 311 -1.22 -0.69 -10.87
N TYR A 312 -1.64 0.38 -11.56
CA TYR A 312 -0.72 1.44 -11.97
C TYR A 312 -1.33 2.83 -12.08
N SER A 313 -2.37 3.02 -12.90
CA SER A 313 -2.75 4.38 -13.34
C SER A 313 -3.18 5.29 -12.19
N ASN A 314 -3.81 4.75 -11.14
CA ASN A 314 -4.28 5.54 -10.01
C ASN A 314 -3.09 6.16 -9.25
N MET A 315 -2.14 5.33 -8.79
CA MET A 315 -0.96 5.84 -8.08
C MET A 315 -0.09 6.69 -9.00
N ASN A 316 0.14 6.27 -10.24
CA ASN A 316 0.91 7.07 -11.20
C ASN A 316 0.25 8.44 -11.45
N GLY A 317 -1.09 8.51 -11.53
CA GLY A 317 -1.83 9.76 -11.65
C GLY A 317 -1.68 10.70 -10.43
N LEU A 318 -1.48 10.16 -9.23
CA LEU A 318 -1.11 10.95 -8.03
C LEU A 318 0.27 11.60 -8.18
N ILE A 319 1.20 10.92 -8.85
CA ILE A 319 2.59 11.35 -9.05
C ILE A 319 2.69 12.37 -10.18
N GLU A 320 2.10 12.08 -11.35
CA GLU A 320 2.25 12.90 -12.56
C GLU A 320 1.59 14.28 -12.45
N ARG A 321 0.54 14.41 -11.63
CA ARG A 321 -0.19 15.68 -11.51
C ARG A 321 0.54 16.73 -10.67
N GLN A 322 1.55 16.33 -9.90
CA GLN A 322 2.25 17.25 -9.01
C GLN A 322 3.06 18.25 -9.83
N PRO A 323 2.91 19.57 -9.63
CA PRO A 323 3.73 20.55 -10.31
C PRO A 323 5.17 20.46 -9.82
N ALA A 324 6.13 20.84 -10.68
CA ALA A 324 7.49 21.04 -10.24
C ALA A 324 7.55 22.05 -9.09
N THR A 325 8.38 21.74 -8.09
CA THR A 325 8.51 22.62 -6.93
C THR A 325 9.25 23.89 -7.28
N ARG A 326 9.11 24.90 -6.42
CA ARG A 326 9.85 26.16 -6.58
C ARG A 326 11.35 25.91 -6.66
N THR A 327 11.89 25.05 -5.79
CA THR A 327 13.31 24.72 -5.73
C THR A 327 13.77 23.99 -7.00
N GLN A 328 12.96 23.07 -7.52
CA GLN A 328 13.26 22.40 -8.79
C GLN A 328 13.30 23.39 -9.95
N LEU A 329 12.32 24.29 -10.06
CA LEU A 329 12.25 25.28 -11.14
C LEU A 329 13.41 26.28 -11.07
N GLU A 330 13.73 26.80 -9.88
CA GLU A 330 14.89 27.67 -9.65
C GLU A 330 16.18 26.94 -10.07
N LYS A 331 16.32 25.66 -9.74
CA LYS A 331 17.51 24.89 -10.11
C LYS A 331 17.63 24.60 -11.60
N ILE A 332 16.52 24.29 -12.26
CA ILE A 332 16.46 24.11 -13.73
C ILE A 332 16.92 25.39 -14.43
N LYS A 333 16.44 26.54 -13.96
CA LYS A 333 16.83 27.85 -14.49
C LYS A 333 18.31 28.14 -14.31
N GLU A 334 18.88 27.89 -13.12
CA GLU A 334 20.32 28.06 -12.87
C GLU A 334 21.20 27.24 -13.82
N LEU A 335 20.72 26.06 -14.23
CA LEU A 335 21.42 25.14 -15.14
C LEU A 335 21.11 25.40 -16.63
N GLY A 336 20.40 26.48 -16.96
CA GLY A 336 20.09 26.85 -18.35
C GLY A 336 19.04 25.95 -19.02
N GLY A 337 18.16 25.32 -18.24
CA GLY A 337 17.12 24.42 -18.76
C GLY A 337 15.94 25.11 -19.46
N GLU A 338 15.87 26.45 -19.44
CA GLU A 338 14.77 27.22 -20.05
C GLU A 338 14.64 27.03 -21.58
N ASP A 339 15.71 26.63 -22.26
CA ASP A 339 15.73 26.39 -23.70
C ASP A 339 15.72 24.89 -24.06
N ASP A 340 15.59 24.00 -23.08
CA ASP A 340 15.66 22.55 -23.29
C ASP A 340 14.31 21.99 -23.78
N SER A 341 14.27 21.63 -25.07
CA SER A 341 13.08 21.04 -25.70
C SER A 341 12.59 19.72 -25.08
N SER A 342 13.39 19.06 -24.22
CA SER A 342 12.99 17.84 -23.50
C SER A 342 12.17 18.12 -22.25
N LEU A 343 12.15 19.36 -21.75
CA LEU A 343 11.22 19.80 -20.71
C LEU A 343 9.96 20.34 -21.38
N LYS A 344 8.79 19.98 -20.86
CA LYS A 344 7.56 20.72 -21.21
C LYS A 344 7.66 22.10 -20.55
N LEU A 345 8.31 23.04 -21.22
CA LEU A 345 8.81 24.30 -20.67
C LEU A 345 7.74 25.22 -20.05
N ALA A 346 6.46 25.01 -20.34
CA ALA A 346 5.42 25.83 -19.72
C ALA A 346 5.29 25.50 -18.22
N GLU A 347 5.09 24.23 -17.86
CA GLU A 347 4.82 23.77 -16.50
C GLU A 347 5.21 22.27 -16.37
N PRO A 348 6.49 21.93 -16.12
CA PRO A 348 6.88 20.53 -15.94
C PRO A 348 6.29 19.96 -14.66
N SER A 349 5.96 18.66 -14.66
CA SER A 349 5.63 17.95 -13.43
C SER A 349 6.85 17.82 -12.51
N LYS A 350 6.61 17.55 -11.22
CA LYS A 350 7.66 17.26 -10.22
C LYS A 350 8.59 16.14 -10.68
N ARG A 351 8.03 15.11 -11.33
CA ARG A 351 8.80 13.98 -11.86
C ARG A 351 9.66 14.40 -13.04
N GLU A 352 9.08 15.04 -14.06
CA GLU A 352 9.83 15.50 -15.24
C GLU A 352 10.98 16.44 -14.84
N ALA A 353 10.72 17.36 -13.90
CA ALA A 353 11.74 18.24 -13.35
C ALA A 353 12.84 17.48 -12.59
N GLY A 354 12.46 16.53 -11.72
CA GLY A 354 13.40 15.70 -10.97
C GLY A 354 14.30 14.83 -11.86
N GLU A 355 13.72 14.14 -12.84
CA GLU A 355 14.45 13.32 -13.81
C GLU A 355 15.42 14.17 -14.65
N TRP A 356 15.00 15.36 -15.07
CA TRP A 356 15.89 16.28 -15.78
C TRP A 356 17.09 16.70 -14.93
N LEU A 357 16.85 17.08 -13.67
CA LEU A 357 17.90 17.48 -12.73
C LEU A 357 18.90 16.35 -12.46
N ILE A 358 18.41 15.12 -12.28
CA ILE A 358 19.25 13.93 -12.08
C ILE A 358 20.12 13.66 -13.31
N ARG A 359 19.56 13.75 -14.53
CA ARG A 359 20.34 13.56 -15.76
C ARG A 359 21.45 14.60 -15.90
N ARG A 360 21.15 15.88 -15.64
CA ARG A 360 22.15 16.95 -15.70
C ARG A 360 23.27 16.79 -14.67
N GLN A 361 22.96 16.28 -13.48
CA GLN A 361 23.99 15.96 -12.47
C GLN A 361 24.91 14.81 -12.88
N LYS A 362 24.47 13.89 -13.75
CA LYS A 362 25.31 12.78 -14.26
C LYS A 362 26.17 13.19 -15.45
N GLU A 363 25.83 14.27 -16.15
CA GLU A 363 26.52 14.78 -17.34
C GLU A 363 27.66 15.77 -17.02
N GLY A 364 27.58 16.46 -15.88
CA GLY A 364 28.62 17.38 -15.38
C GLY A 364 29.56 16.70 -14.40
#